data_AF-A0A7K5VQQ6-F1
#
_entry.id   AF-A0A7K5VQQ6-F1
#
_cell.length_a   1.000
_cell.length_b   1.000
_cell.length_c   1.000
_cell.angle_alpha   90.00
_cell.angle_beta   90.00
_cell.angle_gamma   90.00
#
_symmetry.space_group_name_H-M   'P 1'
#
loop_
_entity.id
_entity.type
_entity.pdbx_description
1 polymer ?
#
loop_
_entity_poly.entity_id
_entity_poly.type
_entity_poly.pdbx_seq_one_letter_code
_entity_poly.pdbx_strand_id
1 'polypeptide(L)'
;CNKEARQELEKDLADKQMGHHIDSKCYQLKNTSRGIHYYKGVERVDATVSVPETWARFTDNNIFRSQSARAASAKLRASTESLLMGTADEMWRQFSKVNDAFTSRITETANAKSKIQTHLAKTRQEIFQIETKIQVIQKTIRDKEVQLKVAQTRLDERTRRPNVELCRDAAQIRLVQEVNEINETLRNLHQCLRASEDMLQMLVRSKGVLEHDLVVKNNSLFIDQERCMGMRKSYPSTVQILGYV
;
A
#
# COMPACT_ATOMS: atom_id res chain seq x y z
N CYS A 1 -0.71 -12.97 46.09
CA CYS A 1 0.69 -13.25 45.68
C CYS A 1 1.73 -12.32 46.34
N ASN A 2 2.00 -11.09 45.88
CA ASN A 2 2.97 -10.20 46.55
C ASN A 2 2.41 -9.42 47.74
N LYS A 3 1.15 -8.96 47.66
CA LYS A 3 0.46 -8.27 48.77
C LYS A 3 0.33 -9.16 50.00
N GLU A 4 -0.08 -10.40 49.80
CA GLU A 4 -0.17 -11.42 50.86
C GLU A 4 1.19 -11.75 51.46
N ALA A 5 2.22 -12.00 50.63
CA ALA A 5 3.57 -12.26 51.13
C ALA A 5 4.13 -11.08 51.95
N ARG A 6 3.79 -9.84 51.56
CA ARG A 6 4.11 -8.64 52.34
C ARG A 6 3.37 -8.62 53.68
N GLN A 7 2.06 -8.88 53.68
CA GLN A 7 1.24 -8.88 54.89
C GLN A 7 1.72 -9.94 55.90
N GLU A 8 2.06 -11.14 55.45
CA GLU A 8 2.60 -12.20 56.32
C GLU A 8 3.95 -11.81 56.93
N LEU A 9 4.83 -11.16 56.17
CA LEU A 9 6.11 -10.64 56.69
C LEU A 9 5.91 -9.49 57.68
N GLU A 10 4.98 -8.56 57.39
CA GLU A 10 4.65 -7.45 58.29
C GLU A 10 4.10 -7.97 59.62
N LYS A 11 3.25 -8.99 59.57
CA LYS A 11 2.70 -9.66 60.76
C LYS A 11 3.79 -10.37 61.57
N ASP A 12 4.59 -11.22 60.92
CA ASP A 12 5.67 -11.97 61.59
C ASP A 12 6.70 -11.01 62.22
N LEU A 13 7.04 -9.91 61.52
CA LEU A 13 7.90 -8.86 62.06
C LEU A 13 7.29 -8.20 63.31
N ALA A 14 6.00 -7.86 63.27
CA ALA A 14 5.30 -7.27 64.42
C ALA A 14 5.28 -8.22 65.62
N ASP A 15 5.02 -9.51 65.38
CA ASP A 15 5.04 -10.56 66.41
C ASP A 15 6.45 -10.72 67.01
N LYS A 16 7.51 -10.71 66.19
CA LYS A 16 8.90 -10.74 66.68
C LYS A 16 9.25 -9.52 67.51
N GLN A 17 8.84 -8.33 67.06
CA GLN A 17 9.09 -7.07 67.78
C GLN A 17 8.42 -7.07 69.15
N MET A 18 7.18 -7.55 69.23
CA MET A 18 6.46 -7.70 70.49
C MET A 18 7.15 -8.72 71.40
N GLY A 19 7.53 -9.88 70.87
CA GLY A 19 8.29 -10.90 71.62
C GLY A 19 9.59 -10.34 72.19
N HIS A 20 10.41 -9.70 71.36
CA HIS A 20 11.66 -9.06 71.80
C HIS A 20 11.43 -7.98 72.86
N HIS A 21 10.35 -7.19 72.75
CA HIS A 21 10.01 -6.19 73.77
C HIS A 21 9.69 -6.83 75.13
N ILE A 22 8.92 -7.93 75.12
CA ILE A 22 8.62 -8.71 76.32
C ILE A 22 9.90 -9.28 76.93
N ASP A 23 10.75 -9.92 76.11
CA ASP A 23 12.01 -10.51 76.57
C ASP A 23 12.97 -9.47 77.14
N SER A 24 13.06 -8.30 76.48
CA SER A 24 13.85 -7.16 76.96
C SER A 24 13.38 -6.66 78.32
N LYS A 25 12.05 -6.57 78.51
CA LYS A 25 11.46 -6.21 79.80
C LYS A 25 11.78 -7.26 80.86
N CYS A 26 11.65 -8.54 80.54
CA CYS A 26 11.96 -9.66 81.44
C CYS A 26 13.43 -9.64 81.87
N TYR A 27 14.36 -9.43 80.92
CA TYR A 27 15.79 -9.32 81.19
C TYR A 27 16.15 -8.19 82.16
N GLN A 28 15.40 -7.09 82.15
CA GLN A 28 15.61 -5.95 83.04
C GLN A 28 15.04 -6.12 84.45
N LEU A 29 14.27 -7.18 84.72
CA LEU A 29 13.66 -7.42 86.03
C LEU A 29 14.73 -7.74 87.09
N LYS A 30 14.54 -7.16 88.28
CA LYS A 30 15.33 -7.39 89.48
C LYS A 30 14.39 -7.74 90.62
N ASN A 31 14.92 -8.32 91.70
CA ASN A 31 14.12 -8.65 92.90
C ASN A 31 13.42 -7.42 93.52
N THR A 32 13.87 -6.22 93.20
CA THR A 32 13.30 -4.94 93.66
C THR A 32 12.42 -4.24 92.61
N SER A 33 12.21 -4.84 91.44
CA SER A 33 11.39 -4.24 90.38
C SER A 33 9.91 -4.13 90.79
N ARG A 34 9.27 -3.00 90.48
CA ARG A 34 7.82 -2.82 90.67
C ARG A 34 7.03 -3.72 89.70
N GLY A 35 5.92 -4.28 90.15
CA GLY A 35 5.03 -5.12 89.34
C GLY A 35 5.38 -6.62 89.28
N ILE A 36 6.32 -7.09 90.11
CA ILE A 36 6.55 -8.53 90.34
C ILE A 36 5.55 -9.05 91.38
N HIS A 37 4.88 -10.17 91.08
CA HIS A 37 3.83 -10.76 91.90
C HIS A 37 3.84 -12.29 91.80
N TYR A 38 3.22 -12.98 92.76
CA TYR A 38 2.95 -14.40 92.65
C TYR A 38 1.77 -14.65 91.70
N TYR A 39 1.99 -15.43 90.65
CA TYR A 39 0.96 -15.87 89.70
C TYR A 39 0.67 -17.36 89.96
N LYS A 40 -0.44 -17.67 90.64
CA LYS A 40 -0.77 -19.04 91.06
C LYS A 40 -1.14 -19.93 89.88
N GLY A 41 -0.43 -21.05 89.69
CA GLY A 41 -0.78 -22.11 88.74
C GLY A 41 -0.29 -21.89 87.31
N VAL A 42 0.48 -20.83 87.05
CA VAL A 42 1.07 -20.56 85.72
C VAL A 42 2.05 -21.68 85.33
N GLU A 43 2.71 -22.30 86.30
CA GLU A 43 3.66 -23.40 86.11
C GLU A 43 2.99 -24.71 85.67
N ARG A 44 1.66 -24.81 85.79
CA ARG A 44 0.90 -26.02 85.46
C ARG A 44 0.25 -25.97 84.08
N VAL A 45 0.40 -24.86 83.35
CA VAL A 45 -0.19 -24.65 82.03
C VAL A 45 0.94 -24.44 81.02
N ASP A 46 1.04 -25.33 80.03
CA ASP A 46 1.90 -25.12 78.87
C ASP A 46 1.09 -24.41 77.77
N ALA A 47 1.38 -23.12 77.58
CA ALA A 47 0.79 -22.30 76.54
C ALA A 47 1.69 -22.15 75.29
N THR A 48 2.78 -22.92 75.21
CA THR A 48 3.70 -22.84 74.07
C THR A 48 3.07 -23.48 72.83
N VAL A 49 3.18 -22.78 71.70
CA VAL A 49 2.61 -23.23 70.39
C VAL A 49 3.70 -23.63 69.39
N SER A 50 4.97 -23.41 69.72
CA SER A 50 6.11 -23.66 68.84
C SER A 50 7.38 -23.95 69.63
N VAL A 51 8.27 -24.73 69.05
CA VAL A 51 9.67 -24.92 69.48
C VAL A 51 10.62 -24.09 68.60
N PRO A 52 11.87 -23.83 69.03
CA PRO A 52 12.83 -22.99 68.29
C PRO A 52 12.96 -23.36 66.79
N GLU A 53 12.98 -24.65 66.47
CA GLU A 53 13.08 -25.16 65.10
C GLU A 53 11.86 -24.76 64.27
N THR A 54 10.65 -24.91 64.83
CA THR A 54 9.40 -24.55 64.14
C THR A 54 9.19 -23.04 64.01
N TRP A 55 9.66 -22.26 65.00
CA TRP A 55 9.64 -20.79 64.96
C TRP A 55 10.61 -20.23 63.91
N ALA A 56 11.82 -20.78 63.85
CA ALA A 56 12.81 -20.40 62.84
C ALA A 56 12.31 -20.78 61.44
N ARG A 57 11.79 -22.01 61.28
CA ARG A 57 11.20 -22.48 60.02
C ARG A 57 10.00 -21.65 59.57
N PHE A 58 9.16 -21.15 60.49
CA PHE A 58 8.04 -20.27 60.13
C PHE A 58 8.54 -18.99 59.45
N THR A 59 9.54 -18.34 60.05
CA THR A 59 10.16 -17.11 59.53
C THR A 59 10.85 -17.39 58.18
N ASP A 60 11.60 -18.49 58.09
CA ASP A 60 12.30 -18.90 56.87
C ASP A 60 11.31 -19.16 55.72
N ASN A 61 10.21 -19.85 55.98
CA ASN A 61 9.13 -20.05 55.02
C ASN A 61 8.53 -18.72 54.53
N ASN A 62 8.30 -17.75 55.42
CA ASN A 62 7.77 -16.44 55.04
C ASN A 62 8.75 -15.67 54.14
N ILE A 63 10.04 -15.71 54.47
CA ILE A 63 11.11 -15.13 53.65
C ILE A 63 11.16 -15.79 52.28
N PHE A 64 11.17 -17.12 52.23
CA PHE A 64 11.19 -17.90 50.99
C PHE A 64 9.98 -17.61 50.09
N ARG A 65 8.77 -17.52 50.66
CA ARG A 65 7.55 -17.16 49.93
C ARG A 65 7.65 -15.75 49.34
N SER A 66 8.17 -14.78 50.09
CA SER A 66 8.40 -13.42 49.60
C SER A 66 9.44 -13.35 48.48
N GLN A 67 10.57 -14.06 48.63
CA GLN A 67 11.59 -14.17 47.58
C GLN A 67 11.01 -14.76 46.30
N SER A 68 10.26 -15.85 46.41
CA SER A 68 9.59 -16.50 45.29
C SER A 68 8.56 -15.59 44.62
N ALA A 69 7.76 -14.85 45.38
CA ALA A 69 6.78 -13.88 44.84
C ALA A 69 7.45 -12.71 44.10
N ARG A 70 8.59 -12.20 44.61
CA ARG A 70 9.39 -11.17 43.93
C ARG A 70 10.05 -11.68 42.67
N ALA A 71 10.63 -12.88 42.71
CA ALA A 71 11.25 -13.52 41.54
C ALA A 71 10.23 -13.76 40.43
N ALA A 72 9.04 -14.29 40.78
CA ALA A 72 7.94 -14.47 39.84
C ALA A 72 7.48 -13.14 39.23
N SER A 73 7.37 -12.07 40.03
CA SER A 73 7.04 -10.73 39.53
C SER A 73 8.11 -10.15 38.61
N ALA A 74 9.40 -10.31 38.95
CA ALA A 74 10.50 -9.86 38.11
C ALA A 74 10.49 -10.59 36.75
N LYS A 75 10.31 -11.92 36.76
CA LYS A 75 10.18 -12.71 35.54
C LYS A 75 9.00 -12.25 34.68
N LEU A 76 7.82 -12.03 35.30
CA LEU A 76 6.64 -11.54 34.59
C LEU A 76 6.87 -10.18 33.94
N ARG A 77 7.49 -9.23 34.66
CA ARG A 77 7.81 -7.90 34.11
C ARG A 77 8.78 -8.01 32.93
N ALA A 78 9.85 -8.80 33.06
CA ALA A 78 10.81 -9.01 31.97
C ALA A 78 10.14 -9.66 30.73
N SER A 79 9.28 -10.66 30.93
CA SER A 79 8.51 -11.27 29.84
C SER A 79 7.54 -10.28 29.19
N THR A 80 6.88 -9.42 29.99
CA THR A 80 5.98 -8.38 29.48
C THR A 80 6.73 -7.35 28.64
N GLU A 81 7.89 -6.89 29.13
CA GLU A 81 8.74 -5.94 28.42
C GLU A 81 9.26 -6.52 27.10
N SER A 82 9.74 -7.77 27.12
CA SER A 82 10.17 -8.47 25.91
C SER A 82 9.04 -8.62 24.89
N LEU A 83 7.82 -8.94 25.34
CA LEU A 83 6.65 -9.04 24.47
C LEU A 83 6.27 -7.68 23.87
N LEU A 84 6.30 -6.61 24.67
CA LEU A 84 6.04 -5.25 24.19
C LEU A 84 7.05 -4.82 23.13
N MET A 85 8.36 -5.04 23.39
CA MET A 85 9.41 -4.76 22.41
C MET A 85 9.22 -5.54 21.11
N GLY A 86 8.99 -6.85 21.21
CA GLY A 86 8.79 -7.71 20.04
C GLY A 86 7.56 -7.32 19.23
N THR A 87 6.48 -6.91 19.90
CA THR A 87 5.25 -6.45 19.25
C THR A 87 5.47 -5.10 18.54
N ALA A 88 6.14 -4.15 19.19
CA ALA A 88 6.42 -2.85 18.61
C ALA A 88 7.37 -2.95 17.39
N ASP A 89 8.38 -3.81 17.46
CA ASP A 89 9.26 -4.11 16.33
C ASP A 89 8.52 -4.75 15.15
N GLU A 90 7.65 -5.74 15.41
CA GLU A 90 6.83 -6.35 14.36
C GLU A 90 5.86 -5.34 13.74
N MET A 91 5.20 -4.50 14.55
CA MET A 91 4.33 -3.43 14.05
C MET A 91 5.09 -2.47 13.12
N TRP A 92 6.30 -2.06 13.51
CA TRP A 92 7.15 -1.20 12.69
C TRP A 92 7.60 -1.90 11.41
N ARG A 93 8.05 -3.16 11.50
CA ARG A 93 8.44 -3.96 10.34
C ARG A 93 7.30 -4.10 9.33
N GLN A 94 6.08 -4.36 9.79
CA GLN A 94 4.91 -4.44 8.92
C GLN A 94 4.58 -3.09 8.29
N PHE A 95 4.67 -2.01 9.07
CA PHE A 95 4.49 -0.65 8.55
C PHE A 95 5.47 -0.33 7.41
N SER A 96 6.77 -0.57 7.64
CA SER A 96 7.83 -0.37 6.63
C SER A 96 7.61 -1.24 5.40
N LYS A 97 7.37 -2.54 5.58
CA LYS A 97 7.14 -3.48 4.46
C LYS A 97 5.97 -3.03 3.57
N VAL A 98 4.87 -2.57 4.18
CA VAL A 98 3.72 -2.07 3.43
C VAL A 98 4.02 -0.74 2.75
N ASN A 99 4.80 0.15 3.37
CA ASN A 99 5.23 1.41 2.73
C ASN A 99 6.13 1.17 1.52
N ASP A 100 7.06 0.22 1.61
CA ASP A 100 7.93 -0.15 0.51
C ASP A 100 7.11 -0.70 -0.66
N ALA A 101 6.16 -1.59 -0.36
CA ALA A 101 5.22 -2.12 -1.35
C ALA A 101 4.37 -1.01 -1.99
N PHE A 102 3.84 -0.06 -1.20
CA PHE A 102 3.10 1.10 -1.72
C PHE A 102 3.98 1.97 -2.64
N THR A 103 5.21 2.26 -2.22
CA THR A 103 6.15 3.08 -2.99
C THR A 103 6.50 2.42 -4.33
N SER A 104 6.70 1.11 -4.32
CA SER A 104 6.89 0.31 -5.53
C SER A 104 5.68 0.42 -6.47
N ARG A 105 4.46 0.22 -5.95
CA ARG A 105 3.21 0.31 -6.73
C ARG A 105 2.95 1.71 -7.31
N ILE A 106 3.25 2.76 -6.55
CA ILE A 106 3.18 4.15 -7.03
C ILE A 106 4.14 4.34 -8.21
N THR A 107 5.38 3.85 -8.08
CA THR A 107 6.40 3.94 -9.13
C THR A 107 5.99 3.17 -10.38
N GLU A 108 5.48 1.95 -10.24
CA GLU A 108 4.95 1.15 -11.35
C GLU A 108 3.80 1.88 -12.08
N THR A 109 2.88 2.46 -11.31
CA THR A 109 1.72 3.20 -11.86
C THR A 109 2.16 4.47 -12.59
N ALA A 110 3.15 5.20 -12.05
CA ALA A 110 3.74 6.37 -12.69
C ALA A 110 4.47 6.00 -13.99
N ASN A 111 5.20 4.88 -14.00
CA ASN A 111 5.85 4.36 -15.21
C ASN A 111 4.82 3.96 -16.27
N ALA A 112 3.73 3.30 -15.87
CA ALA A 112 2.63 2.95 -16.79
C ALA A 112 1.98 4.22 -17.38
N LYS A 113 1.71 5.24 -16.55
CA LYS A 113 1.22 6.55 -16.99
C LYS A 113 2.15 7.17 -18.05
N SER A 114 3.46 7.21 -17.80
CA SER A 114 4.44 7.77 -18.74
C SER A 114 4.44 7.04 -20.10
N LYS A 115 4.35 5.70 -20.07
CA LYS A 115 4.23 4.88 -21.29
C LYS A 115 2.95 5.19 -22.06
N ILE A 116 1.82 5.33 -21.37
CA ILE A 116 0.54 5.69 -21.99
C ILE A 116 0.62 7.08 -22.63
N GLN A 117 1.21 8.08 -21.94
CA GLN A 117 1.40 9.43 -22.48
C GLN A 117 2.26 9.41 -23.75
N THR A 118 3.36 8.65 -23.74
CA THR A 118 4.23 8.47 -24.90
C THR A 118 3.49 7.83 -26.07
N HIS A 119 2.70 6.77 -25.81
CA HIS A 119 1.92 6.10 -26.84
C HIS A 119 0.83 7.02 -27.41
N LEU A 120 0.11 7.74 -26.54
CA LEU A 120 -0.90 8.71 -26.93
C LEU A 120 -0.32 9.81 -27.84
N ALA A 121 0.89 10.30 -27.55
CA ALA A 121 1.56 11.28 -28.40
C ALA A 121 1.85 10.71 -29.80
N LYS A 122 2.34 9.47 -29.89
CA LYS A 122 2.56 8.78 -31.17
C LYS A 122 1.25 8.57 -31.94
N THR A 123 0.21 8.07 -31.29
CA THR A 123 -1.11 7.89 -31.91
C THR A 123 -1.68 9.21 -32.44
N ARG A 124 -1.52 10.31 -31.70
CA ARG A 124 -1.93 11.66 -32.17
C ARG A 124 -1.14 12.10 -33.41
N GLN A 125 0.16 11.81 -33.45
CA GLN A 125 0.99 12.10 -34.62
C GLN A 125 0.57 11.26 -35.83
N GLU A 126 0.30 9.97 -35.65
CA GLU A 126 -0.20 9.08 -36.70
C GLU A 126 -1.56 9.52 -37.24
N ILE A 127 -2.48 9.95 -36.36
CA ILE A 127 -3.77 10.55 -36.75
C ILE A 127 -3.53 11.74 -37.70
N PHE A 128 -2.68 12.70 -37.31
CA PHE A 128 -2.38 13.87 -38.13
C PHE A 128 -1.79 13.51 -39.50
N GLN A 129 -0.89 12.51 -39.53
CA GLN A 129 -0.30 12.02 -40.79
C GLN A 129 -1.35 11.40 -41.71
N ILE A 130 -2.26 10.58 -41.16
CA ILE A 130 -3.33 9.95 -41.93
C ILE A 130 -4.35 10.98 -42.42
N GLU A 131 -4.73 11.96 -41.59
CA GLU A 131 -5.62 13.06 -41.99
C GLU A 131 -5.00 13.86 -43.16
N THR A 132 -3.70 14.17 -43.08
CA THR A 132 -2.97 14.84 -44.16
C THR A 132 -2.96 13.98 -45.43
N LYS A 133 -2.71 12.66 -45.30
CA LYS A 133 -2.74 11.72 -46.42
C LYS A 133 -4.12 11.66 -47.09
N ILE A 134 -5.19 11.62 -46.29
CA ILE A 134 -6.58 11.65 -46.78
C ILE A 134 -6.83 12.91 -47.60
N GLN A 135 -6.42 14.09 -47.11
CA GLN A 135 -6.58 15.35 -47.85
C GLN A 135 -5.84 15.34 -49.20
N VAL A 136 -4.62 14.79 -49.22
CA VAL A 136 -3.84 14.64 -50.46
C VAL A 136 -4.55 13.71 -51.44
N ILE A 137 -5.00 12.52 -50.99
CA ILE A 137 -5.72 11.56 -51.84
C ILE A 137 -7.00 12.19 -52.42
N GLN A 138 -7.79 12.86 -51.57
CA GLN A 138 -9.01 13.54 -52.02
C GLN A 138 -8.72 14.62 -53.06
N LYS A 139 -7.62 15.38 -52.91
CA LYS A 139 -7.18 16.34 -53.93
C LYS A 139 -6.79 15.64 -55.23
N THR A 140 -5.99 14.58 -55.16
CA THR A 140 -5.58 13.81 -56.34
C THR A 140 -6.76 13.20 -57.08
N ILE A 141 -7.79 12.73 -56.36
CA ILE A 141 -9.04 12.25 -56.97
C ILE A 141 -9.68 13.38 -57.78
N ARG A 142 -9.90 14.56 -57.19
CA ARG A 142 -10.49 15.72 -57.90
C ARG A 142 -9.68 16.11 -59.14
N ASP A 143 -8.36 16.14 -59.02
CA ASP A 143 -7.47 16.48 -60.15
C ASP A 143 -7.58 15.44 -61.29
N LYS A 144 -7.72 14.15 -60.94
CA LYS A 144 -7.94 13.06 -61.91
C LYS A 144 -9.33 13.07 -62.53
N GLU A 145 -10.36 13.45 -61.78
CA GLU A 145 -11.72 13.62 -62.33
C GLU A 145 -11.77 14.74 -63.38
N VAL A 146 -11.04 15.84 -63.16
CA VAL A 146 -10.91 16.90 -64.16
C VAL A 146 -10.23 16.38 -65.43
N GLN A 147 -9.15 15.61 -65.30
CA GLN A 147 -8.47 14.98 -66.45
C GLN A 147 -9.39 14.01 -67.20
N LEU A 148 -10.14 13.17 -66.46
CA LEU A 148 -11.11 12.24 -67.02
C LEU A 148 -12.17 12.97 -67.84
N LYS A 149 -12.73 14.07 -67.28
CA LYS A 149 -13.75 14.88 -67.95
C LYS A 149 -13.26 15.43 -69.28
N VAL A 150 -12.01 15.92 -69.34
CA VAL A 150 -11.40 16.40 -70.60
C VAL A 150 -11.25 15.26 -71.61
N ALA A 151 -10.70 14.12 -71.20
CA ALA A 151 -10.52 12.96 -72.09
C ALA A 151 -11.85 12.43 -72.64
N GLN A 152 -12.88 12.33 -71.79
CA GLN A 152 -14.24 11.93 -72.18
C GLN A 152 -14.89 12.96 -73.13
N THR A 153 -14.74 14.25 -72.86
CA THR A 153 -15.27 15.30 -73.76
C THR A 153 -14.60 15.24 -75.12
N ARG A 154 -13.28 15.01 -75.18
CA ARG A 154 -12.56 14.81 -76.44
C ARG A 154 -13.04 13.58 -77.20
N LEU A 155 -13.36 12.48 -76.52
CA LEU A 155 -13.96 11.30 -77.14
C LEU A 155 -15.34 11.60 -77.69
N ASP A 156 -16.20 12.29 -76.93
CA ASP A 156 -17.56 12.64 -77.33
C ASP A 156 -17.56 13.51 -78.60
N GLU A 157 -16.76 14.58 -78.64
CA GLU A 157 -16.65 15.45 -79.82
C GLU A 157 -16.21 14.67 -81.07
N ARG A 158 -15.32 13.67 -80.91
CA ARG A 158 -14.86 12.83 -82.02
C ARG A 158 -15.93 11.89 -82.57
N THR A 159 -16.98 11.59 -81.79
CA THR A 159 -18.13 10.80 -82.28
C THR A 159 -18.98 11.57 -83.31
N ARG A 160 -18.83 12.89 -83.38
CA ARG A 160 -19.60 13.78 -84.26
C ARG A 160 -18.96 13.98 -85.64
N ARG A 161 -17.83 13.30 -85.93
CA ARG A 161 -17.19 13.36 -87.25
C ARG A 161 -18.11 12.75 -88.33
N PRO A 162 -18.32 13.41 -89.47
CA PRO A 162 -19.29 12.95 -90.47
C PRO A 162 -18.73 11.82 -91.35
N ASN A 163 -19.58 10.85 -91.71
CA ASN A 163 -19.31 9.82 -92.72
C ASN A 163 -17.99 9.06 -92.46
N VAL A 164 -17.11 9.00 -93.48
CA VAL A 164 -15.83 8.27 -93.44
C VAL A 164 -14.82 8.90 -92.47
N GLU A 165 -14.99 10.17 -92.09
CA GLU A 165 -14.14 10.85 -91.10
C GLU A 165 -14.35 10.30 -89.68
N LEU A 166 -15.42 9.54 -89.43
CA LEU A 166 -15.61 8.75 -88.20
C LEU A 166 -14.66 7.54 -88.16
N CYS A 167 -13.38 7.85 -88.25
CA CYS A 167 -12.30 6.88 -88.34
C CYS A 167 -11.78 6.54 -86.94
N ARG A 168 -11.51 5.25 -86.71
CA ARG A 168 -10.82 4.74 -85.52
C ARG A 168 -9.31 4.90 -85.67
N ASP A 169 -8.87 6.15 -85.81
CA ASP A 169 -7.46 6.51 -85.94
C ASP A 169 -6.66 6.29 -84.64
N ALA A 170 -5.36 6.51 -84.69
CA ALA A 170 -4.47 6.35 -83.54
C ALA A 170 -4.88 7.24 -82.34
N ALA A 171 -5.36 8.46 -82.59
CA ALA A 171 -5.80 9.36 -81.53
C ALA A 171 -7.08 8.86 -80.84
N GLN A 172 -8.01 8.26 -81.60
CA GLN A 172 -9.20 7.61 -81.04
C GLN A 172 -8.80 6.48 -80.09
N ILE A 173 -7.88 5.61 -80.51
CA ILE A 173 -7.44 4.47 -79.71
C ILE A 173 -6.75 4.96 -78.42
N ARG A 174 -5.87 5.95 -78.52
CA ARG A 174 -5.14 6.51 -77.38
C ARG A 174 -6.05 7.19 -76.36
N LEU A 175 -7.06 7.94 -76.80
CA LEU A 175 -8.02 8.58 -75.89
C LEU A 175 -8.87 7.55 -75.12
N VAL A 176 -9.29 6.45 -75.77
CA VAL A 176 -10.00 5.36 -75.09
C VAL A 176 -9.11 4.70 -74.04
N GLN A 177 -7.84 4.46 -74.36
CA GLN A 177 -6.86 3.93 -73.41
C GLN A 177 -6.66 4.88 -72.22
N GLU A 178 -6.45 6.17 -72.47
CA GLU A 178 -6.30 7.20 -71.43
C GLU A 178 -7.50 7.23 -70.47
N VAL A 179 -8.73 7.19 -70.98
CA VAL A 179 -9.93 7.12 -70.14
C VAL A 179 -9.94 5.87 -69.27
N ASN A 180 -9.56 4.71 -69.80
CA ASN A 180 -9.51 3.47 -69.03
C ASN A 180 -8.44 3.53 -67.92
N GLU A 181 -7.25 4.06 -68.23
CA GLU A 181 -6.14 4.24 -67.29
C GLU A 181 -6.49 5.23 -66.17
N ILE A 182 -7.14 6.35 -66.50
CA ILE A 182 -7.60 7.31 -65.49
C ILE A 182 -8.68 6.68 -64.59
N ASN A 183 -9.64 5.95 -65.16
CA ASN A 183 -10.66 5.25 -64.38
C ASN A 183 -10.07 4.19 -63.45
N GLU A 184 -9.06 3.46 -63.88
CA GLU A 184 -8.33 2.51 -63.03
C GLU A 184 -7.61 3.23 -61.89
N THR A 185 -6.91 4.32 -62.19
CA THR A 185 -6.25 5.16 -61.19
C THR A 185 -7.25 5.68 -60.15
N LEU A 186 -8.41 6.17 -60.59
CA LEU A 186 -9.48 6.64 -59.69
C LEU A 186 -10.04 5.52 -58.82
N ARG A 187 -10.23 4.32 -59.34
CA ARG A 187 -10.66 3.15 -58.54
C ARG A 187 -9.64 2.85 -57.43
N ASN A 188 -8.35 2.84 -57.76
CA ASN A 188 -7.27 2.60 -56.79
C ASN A 188 -7.19 3.71 -55.73
N LEU A 189 -7.33 4.97 -56.13
CA LEU A 189 -7.34 6.11 -55.20
C LEU A 189 -8.52 6.05 -54.23
N HIS A 190 -9.73 5.74 -54.71
CA HIS A 190 -10.90 5.57 -53.84
C HIS A 190 -10.74 4.39 -52.87
N GLN A 191 -10.12 3.29 -53.29
CA GLN A 191 -9.81 2.18 -52.38
C GLN A 191 -8.81 2.60 -51.31
N CYS A 192 -7.76 3.32 -51.68
CA CYS A 192 -6.75 3.83 -50.74
C CYS A 192 -7.34 4.87 -49.77
N LEU A 193 -8.29 5.69 -50.24
CA LEU A 193 -9.03 6.63 -49.41
C LEU A 193 -9.81 5.90 -48.31
N ARG A 194 -10.65 4.92 -48.69
CA ARG A 194 -11.43 4.12 -47.73
C ARG A 194 -10.53 3.43 -46.70
N ALA A 195 -9.45 2.81 -47.14
CA ALA A 195 -8.50 2.16 -46.24
C ALA A 195 -7.83 3.16 -45.27
N SER A 196 -7.57 4.39 -45.71
CA SER A 196 -7.01 5.44 -44.85
C SER A 196 -8.04 5.97 -43.85
N GLU A 197 -9.30 6.11 -44.25
CA GLU A 197 -10.42 6.50 -43.38
C GLU A 197 -10.70 5.44 -42.30
N ASP A 198 -10.67 4.16 -42.66
CA ASP A 198 -10.81 3.04 -41.72
C ASP A 198 -9.67 3.05 -40.68
N MET A 199 -8.43 3.26 -41.14
CA MET A 199 -7.26 3.38 -40.26
C MET A 199 -7.39 4.57 -39.31
N LEU A 200 -7.85 5.72 -39.81
CA LEU A 200 -8.11 6.90 -38.97
C LEU A 200 -9.12 6.59 -37.87
N GLN A 201 -10.22 5.91 -38.19
CA GLN A 201 -11.24 5.55 -37.21
C GLN A 201 -10.67 4.62 -36.11
N MET A 202 -9.83 3.66 -36.49
CA MET A 202 -9.14 2.78 -35.54
C MET A 202 -8.18 3.55 -34.62
N LEU A 203 -7.41 4.49 -35.17
CA LEU A 203 -6.51 5.33 -34.37
C LEU A 203 -7.27 6.26 -33.41
N VAL A 204 -8.40 6.84 -33.84
CA VAL A 204 -9.25 7.68 -32.99
C VAL A 204 -9.84 6.87 -31.82
N ARG A 205 -10.28 5.64 -32.06
CA ARG A 205 -10.73 4.73 -30.99
C ARG A 205 -9.59 4.41 -30.02
N SER A 206 -8.42 4.06 -30.54
CA SER A 206 -7.22 3.77 -29.73
C SER A 206 -6.83 4.97 -28.85
N LYS A 207 -6.83 6.19 -29.43
CA LYS A 207 -6.62 7.45 -28.70
C LYS A 207 -7.61 7.58 -27.53
N GLY A 208 -8.89 7.31 -27.75
CA GLY A 208 -9.92 7.40 -26.71
C GLY A 208 -9.67 6.44 -25.53
N VAL A 209 -9.26 5.20 -25.82
CA VAL A 209 -8.87 4.23 -24.78
C VAL A 209 -7.66 4.72 -23.98
N LEU A 210 -6.62 5.22 -24.67
CA LEU A 210 -5.41 5.73 -24.00
C LEU A 210 -5.70 6.97 -23.13
N GLU A 211 -6.58 7.86 -23.58
CA GLU A 211 -7.01 9.03 -22.81
C GLU A 211 -7.79 8.62 -21.56
N HIS A 212 -8.68 7.64 -21.68
CA HIS A 212 -9.40 7.08 -20.53
C HIS A 212 -8.44 6.44 -19.52
N ASP A 213 -7.54 5.55 -19.98
CA ASP A 213 -6.56 4.90 -19.12
C ASP A 213 -5.67 5.92 -18.41
N LEU A 214 -5.30 7.00 -19.10
CA LEU A 214 -4.52 8.08 -18.50
C LEU A 214 -5.26 8.77 -17.35
N VAL A 215 -6.57 9.03 -17.50
CA VAL A 215 -7.41 9.57 -16.42
C VAL A 215 -7.44 8.61 -15.23
N VAL A 216 -7.62 7.31 -15.48
CA VAL A 216 -7.61 6.28 -14.43
C VAL A 216 -6.28 6.27 -13.70
N LYS A 217 -5.14 6.26 -14.41
CA LYS A 217 -3.80 6.26 -13.76
C LYS A 217 -3.53 7.54 -12.97
N ASN A 218 -4.00 8.70 -13.44
CA ASN A 218 -3.90 9.94 -12.68
C ASN A 218 -4.69 9.86 -11.37
N ASN A 219 -5.92 9.34 -11.41
CA ASN A 219 -6.74 9.18 -10.21
C ASN A 219 -6.13 8.16 -9.23
N SER A 220 -5.64 7.01 -9.73
CA SER A 220 -4.95 6.02 -8.88
C SER A 220 -3.73 6.62 -8.20
N LEU A 221 -2.88 7.36 -8.93
CA LEU A 221 -1.72 8.02 -8.34
C LEU A 221 -2.10 9.04 -7.28
N PHE A 222 -3.13 9.86 -7.54
CA PHE A 222 -3.61 10.83 -6.56
C PHE A 222 -4.09 10.15 -5.28
N ILE A 223 -4.87 9.07 -5.39
CA ILE A 223 -5.34 8.31 -4.23
C ILE A 223 -4.14 7.73 -3.47
N ASP A 224 -3.24 7.05 -4.16
CA ASP A 224 -2.11 6.36 -3.52
C ASP A 224 -1.14 7.35 -2.86
N GLN A 225 -0.82 8.47 -3.52
CA GLN A 225 0.15 9.45 -3.03
C GLN A 225 -0.45 10.40 -1.97
N GLU A 226 -1.61 10.99 -2.25
CA GLU A 226 -2.16 12.06 -1.41
C GLU A 226 -3.05 11.52 -0.29
N ARG A 227 -3.80 10.44 -0.54
CA ARG A 227 -4.71 9.87 0.46
C ARG A 227 -4.00 8.78 1.27
N CYS A 228 -3.59 7.70 0.63
CA CYS A 228 -3.05 6.52 1.30
C CYS A 228 -1.70 6.84 1.97
N MET A 229 -0.71 7.29 1.20
CA MET A 229 0.60 7.65 1.76
C MET A 229 0.52 8.88 2.67
N GLY A 230 -0.39 9.81 2.39
CA GLY A 230 -0.70 10.93 3.30
C GLY A 230 -1.07 10.46 4.71
N MET A 231 -2.03 9.52 4.82
CA MET A 231 -2.43 8.94 6.12
C MET A 231 -1.31 8.17 6.82
N ARG A 232 -0.43 7.53 6.05
CA ARG A 232 0.64 6.69 6.62
C ARG A 232 1.79 7.50 7.21
N LYS A 233 1.92 8.79 6.88
CA LYS A 233 2.92 9.70 7.48
C LYS A 233 2.71 9.92 8.98
N SER A 234 1.50 9.75 9.49
CA SER A 234 1.20 9.93 10.92
C SER A 234 1.39 8.66 11.76
N TYR A 235 2.01 7.61 11.20
CA TYR A 235 2.26 6.39 11.96
C TYR A 235 3.28 6.64 13.08
N PRO A 236 3.00 6.21 14.31
CA PRO A 236 3.85 6.51 15.46
C PRO A 236 5.19 5.78 15.39
N SER A 237 6.22 6.38 15.97
CA SER A 237 7.53 5.72 16.12
C SER A 237 7.45 4.57 17.13
N THR A 238 8.41 3.64 17.09
CA THR A 238 8.52 2.54 18.05
C THR A 238 8.51 3.02 19.49
N VAL A 239 9.16 4.16 19.78
CA VAL A 239 9.19 4.79 21.12
C VAL A 239 7.78 5.19 21.56
N GLN A 240 7.00 5.82 20.67
CA GLN A 240 5.62 6.21 20.94
C GLN A 240 4.68 5.00 21.10
N ILE A 241 4.89 3.93 20.31
CA ILE A 241 4.13 2.67 20.43
C ILE A 241 4.35 2.03 21.81
N LEU A 242 5.58 2.09 22.31
CA LEU A 242 5.95 1.54 23.61
C LEU A 242 5.50 2.41 24.79
N GLY A 243 4.95 3.60 24.53
CA GLY A 243 4.51 4.53 25.57
C GLY A 243 5.67 5.14 26.36
N TYR A 244 6.88 5.05 25.83
CA TYR A 244 8.01 5.81 26.37
C TYR A 244 7.85 7.26 25.93
N VAL A 245 7.72 8.15 26.91
CA VAL A 245 7.71 9.61 26.72
C VAL A 245 9.14 10.11 26.68
#